data_AF-A0A359KJG4-F1
#
_entry.id   AF-A0A359KJG4-F1
#
_cell.length_a   1.000
_cell.length_b   1.000
_cell.length_c   1.000
_cell.angle_alpha   90.00
_cell.angle_beta   90.00
_cell.angle_gamma   90.00
#
_symmetry.space_group_name_H-M   'P 1'
#
loop_
_entity.id
_entity.type
_entity.pdbx_description
1 polymer ?
#
loop_
_entity_poly.entity_id
_entity_poly.type
_entity_poly.pdbx_seq_one_letter_code
_entity_poly.pdbx_strand_id
1 'polypeptide(L)'
;MSVTEMNAIVLKKTGWTAAWGMALGSALVLGGCVSAFEPKTDPTSPLAPRVQQLVDENRQYPRWADFPRSSSPLPAPAEVAANVGRLESRNAALTAETARIDWTLNTDPAAFVAQVNRRVDASQMSPQTLRTAEQIEAYAEELRQRAKAPPPIDRPRPQ
;
A
#
# COMPACT_ATOMS: atom_id res chain seq x y z
N MET A 1 26.61 44.96 -6.93
CA MET A 1 27.08 45.49 -5.62
C MET A 1 25.84 45.67 -4.77
N SER A 2 25.63 45.13 -3.57
CA SER A 2 26.28 44.09 -2.76
C SER A 2 25.23 43.76 -1.68
N VAL A 3 24.63 42.57 -1.70
CA VAL A 3 23.81 42.07 -0.59
C VAL A 3 24.78 41.43 0.40
N THR A 4 25.49 42.29 1.14
CA THR A 4 26.42 41.90 2.20
C THR A 4 25.84 42.33 3.53
N GLU A 5 24.66 41.81 3.85
CA GLU A 5 24.09 41.83 5.20
C GLU A 5 23.26 40.55 5.39
N MET A 6 23.90 39.47 5.83
CA MET A 6 23.28 38.50 6.76
C MET A 6 24.33 37.47 7.22
N ASN A 7 25.37 37.94 7.92
CA ASN A 7 26.27 37.04 8.62
C ASN A 7 26.68 37.65 9.95
N ALA A 8 25.92 37.33 10.99
CA ALA A 8 26.35 37.47 12.37
C ALA A 8 25.90 36.22 13.14
N ILE A 9 26.72 35.18 13.07
CA ILE A 9 26.65 34.02 13.97
C ILE A 9 27.18 34.50 15.33
N VAL A 10 26.30 34.56 16.34
CA VAL A 10 26.72 34.66 17.74
C VAL A 10 26.23 33.43 18.49
N LEU A 11 27.08 32.39 18.49
CA LEU A 11 27.05 31.35 19.51
C LEU A 11 27.71 31.90 20.78
N LYS A 12 27.02 31.91 21.93
CA LYS A 12 27.72 31.85 23.24
C LYS A 12 26.79 31.42 24.38
N LYS A 13 27.07 30.20 24.89
CA LYS A 13 26.86 29.76 26.28
C LYS A 13 25.42 29.72 26.84
N THR A 14 24.60 28.76 26.42
CA THR A 14 23.45 28.28 27.23
C THR A 14 23.07 26.81 26.96
N GLY A 15 23.96 26.04 26.32
CA GLY A 15 23.58 24.81 25.64
C GLY A 15 23.66 23.48 26.41
N TRP A 16 24.01 23.43 27.70
CA TRP A 16 24.28 22.11 28.33
C TRP A 16 23.29 21.63 29.39
N THR A 17 22.56 22.50 30.09
CA THR A 17 21.64 22.07 31.16
C THR A 17 20.21 21.82 30.69
N ALA A 18 19.81 22.36 29.54
CA ALA A 18 18.46 22.15 28.99
C ALA A 18 18.31 20.81 28.24
N ALA A 19 19.40 20.22 27.74
CA ALA A 19 19.36 19.00 26.93
C ALA A 19 19.10 17.72 27.74
N TRP A 20 19.53 17.67 29.01
CA TRP A 20 19.36 16.48 29.86
C TRP A 20 17.97 16.38 30.49
N GLY A 21 17.31 17.51 30.78
CA GLY A 21 15.96 17.52 31.34
C GLY A 21 14.88 17.07 30.35
N MET A 22 15.08 17.30 29.05
CA MET A 22 14.12 16.91 28.01
C MET A 22 14.26 15.47 27.53
N ALA A 23 15.38 14.79 27.79
CA ALA A 23 15.61 13.41 27.36
C ALA A 23 14.92 12.36 28.26
N LEU A 24 14.70 12.65 29.55
CA LEU A 24 14.01 11.74 30.49
C LEU A 24 12.48 11.88 30.44
N GLY A 25 11.94 13.04 30.06
CA GLY A 25 10.50 13.26 29.97
C GLY A 25 9.84 12.72 28.70
N SER A 26 10.60 12.56 27.62
CA SER A 26 10.07 12.15 26.31
C SER A 26 9.93 10.62 26.16
N ALA A 27 10.58 9.82 27.02
CA ALA A 27 10.46 8.37 27.01
C ALA A 27 9.11 7.85 27.55
N LEU A 28 8.41 8.62 28.40
CA LEU A 28 7.13 8.22 28.98
C LEU A 28 5.92 8.56 28.09
N VAL A 29 6.05 9.48 27.14
CA VAL A 29 4.93 9.93 26.29
C VAL A 29 4.83 9.11 24.99
N LEU A 30 5.92 8.54 24.50
CA LEU A 30 5.93 7.74 23.26
C LEU A 30 5.52 6.27 23.44
N GLY A 31 5.31 5.80 24.68
CA GLY A 31 4.82 4.44 24.98
C GLY A 31 3.30 4.25 24.87
N GLY A 32 2.53 5.33 24.65
CA GLY A 32 1.07 5.34 24.79
C GLY A 32 0.27 4.75 23.62
N CYS A 33 0.90 4.33 22.51
CA CYS A 33 0.16 3.92 21.31
C CYS A 33 0.06 2.39 21.09
N VAL A 34 0.64 1.56 21.96
CA VAL A 34 0.65 0.09 21.77
C VAL A 34 -0.41 -0.64 22.62
N SER A 35 -1.07 0.04 23.57
CA SER A 35 -2.01 -0.60 24.51
C SER A 35 -3.50 -0.45 24.15
N ALA A 36 -3.85 0.03 22.95
CA ALA A 36 -5.23 0.38 22.62
C ALA A 36 -6.15 -0.83 22.35
N PHE A 37 -5.61 -2.04 22.20
CA PHE A 37 -6.41 -3.24 21.93
C PHE A 37 -5.88 -4.46 22.67
N GLU A 38 -6.36 -4.66 23.90
CA GLU A 38 -6.13 -5.88 24.69
C GLU A 38 -7.50 -6.56 24.95
N PRO A 39 -8.09 -7.22 23.93
CA PRO A 39 -9.38 -7.90 24.08
C PRO A 39 -9.20 -9.06 25.06
N LYS A 40 -9.74 -8.90 26.27
CA LYS A 40 -9.75 -9.97 27.28
C LYS A 40 -10.77 -11.02 26.86
N THR A 41 -10.32 -12.26 26.75
CA THR A 41 -11.22 -13.39 26.51
C THR A 41 -12.08 -13.60 27.75
N ASP A 42 -13.40 -13.73 27.58
CA ASP A 42 -14.32 -14.02 28.68
C ASP A 42 -13.95 -15.37 29.34
N PRO A 43 -13.62 -15.38 30.65
CA PRO A 43 -13.18 -16.60 31.35
C PRO A 43 -14.29 -17.64 31.49
N THR A 44 -15.56 -17.27 31.27
CA THR A 44 -16.70 -18.20 31.32
C THR A 44 -16.96 -18.89 29.98
N SER A 45 -16.26 -18.49 28.92
CA SER A 45 -16.41 -19.08 27.59
C SER A 45 -15.78 -20.47 27.51
N PRO A 46 -16.47 -21.47 26.94
CA PRO A 46 -15.89 -22.80 26.70
C PRO A 46 -14.70 -22.76 25.71
N LEU A 47 -14.53 -21.66 24.96
CA LEU A 47 -13.42 -21.45 24.03
C LEU A 47 -12.20 -20.78 24.69
N ALA A 48 -12.31 -20.32 25.94
CA ALA A 48 -11.23 -19.58 26.61
C ALA A 48 -9.88 -20.33 26.63
N PRO A 49 -9.81 -21.65 26.90
CA PRO A 49 -8.54 -22.39 26.85
C PRO A 49 -7.93 -22.43 25.45
N ARG A 50 -8.77 -22.56 24.41
CA ARG A 50 -8.30 -22.63 23.02
C ARG A 50 -7.80 -21.28 22.52
N VAL A 51 -8.48 -20.20 22.89
CA VAL A 51 -8.04 -18.84 22.56
C VAL A 51 -6.72 -18.53 23.27
N GLN A 52 -6.59 -18.87 24.56
CA GLN A 52 -5.35 -18.66 25.31
C GLN A 52 -4.18 -19.43 24.69
N GLN A 53 -4.39 -20.68 24.29
CA GLN A 53 -3.38 -21.47 23.58
C GLN A 53 -2.93 -20.79 22.28
N LEU A 54 -3.86 -20.30 21.46
CA LEU A 54 -3.52 -19.62 20.20
C LEU A 54 -2.76 -18.31 20.43
N VAL A 55 -3.13 -17.56 21.47
CA VAL A 55 -2.42 -16.34 21.87
C VAL A 55 -1.00 -16.67 22.31
N ASP A 56 -0.81 -17.68 23.15
CA ASP A 56 0.51 -18.07 23.64
C ASP A 56 1.41 -18.63 22.52
N GLU A 57 0.84 -19.41 21.59
CA GLU A 57 1.55 -19.93 20.40
C GLU A 57 2.00 -18.82 19.44
N ASN A 58 1.23 -17.73 19.31
CA ASN A 58 1.49 -16.66 18.33
C ASN A 58 2.01 -15.35 18.96
N ARG A 59 2.31 -15.36 20.26
CA ARG A 59 2.79 -14.17 20.98
C ARG A 59 4.17 -13.71 20.53
N GLN A 60 4.97 -14.65 20.05
CA GLN A 60 6.36 -14.45 19.66
C GLN A 60 6.43 -13.93 18.23
N TYR A 61 6.22 -12.63 18.06
CA TYR A 61 6.54 -11.97 16.80
C TYR A 61 8.06 -11.87 16.63
N PRO A 62 8.59 -12.05 15.41
CA PRO A 62 9.99 -11.78 15.12
C PRO A 62 10.34 -10.35 15.55
N ARG A 63 11.44 -10.20 16.30
CA ARG A 63 11.97 -8.87 16.62
C ARG A 63 12.66 -8.31 15.39
N TRP A 64 12.77 -6.99 15.30
CA TRP A 64 13.57 -6.34 14.25
C TRP A 64 15.01 -6.88 14.14
N ALA A 65 15.58 -7.33 15.27
CA ALA A 65 16.91 -7.94 15.30
C ALA A 65 16.98 -9.36 14.73
N ASP A 66 15.84 -10.05 14.62
CA ASP A 66 15.75 -11.43 14.12
C ASP A 66 15.65 -11.47 12.59
N PHE A 67 15.39 -10.32 11.94
CA PHE A 67 15.47 -10.22 10.48
C PHE A 67 16.93 -10.25 10.01
N PRO A 68 17.22 -10.96 8.90
CA PRO A 68 18.57 -10.99 8.35
C PRO A 68 19.02 -9.57 8.03
N ARG A 69 20.18 -9.20 8.57
CA ARG A 69 20.82 -7.93 8.19
C ARG A 69 21.19 -8.01 6.71
N SER A 70 20.89 -6.95 5.97
CA SER A 70 21.43 -6.80 4.63
C SER A 70 22.96 -6.89 4.68
N SER A 71 23.55 -7.75 3.85
CA SER A 71 24.99 -7.81 3.65
C SER A 71 25.49 -6.69 2.73
N SER A 72 24.59 -6.04 2.00
CA SER A 72 24.93 -4.89 1.16
C SER A 72 25.19 -3.67 2.03
N PRO A 73 26.31 -2.96 1.82
CA PRO A 73 26.52 -1.66 2.43
C PRO A 73 25.41 -0.70 2.00
N LEU A 74 25.05 0.22 2.89
CA LEU A 74 24.18 1.33 2.54
C LEU A 74 24.93 2.31 1.63
N PRO A 75 24.24 2.99 0.68
CA PRO A 75 24.87 4.00 -0.15
C PRO A 75 25.44 5.12 0.71
N ALA A 76 26.58 5.66 0.30
CA ALA A 76 27.17 6.79 0.99
C ALA A 76 26.27 8.03 0.84
N PRO A 77 26.27 8.97 1.81
CA PRO A 77 25.47 10.19 1.71
C PRO A 77 25.71 10.99 0.42
N ALA A 78 26.97 11.02 -0.06
CA ALA A 78 27.34 11.67 -1.32
C ALA A 78 26.70 10.99 -2.54
N GLU A 79 26.55 9.66 -2.51
CA GLU A 79 25.90 8.89 -3.57
C GLU A 79 24.39 9.18 -3.59
N VAL A 80 23.75 9.23 -2.42
CA VAL A 80 22.34 9.62 -2.30
C VAL A 80 22.13 11.03 -2.84
N ALA A 81 22.98 11.99 -2.46
CA ALA A 81 22.90 13.36 -2.96
C ALA A 81 23.07 13.43 -4.48
N ALA A 82 24.01 12.67 -5.04
CA ALA A 82 24.20 12.58 -6.49
C ALA A 82 22.97 11.97 -7.19
N ASN A 83 22.33 10.97 -6.59
CA ASN A 83 21.12 10.34 -7.13
C ASN A 83 19.93 11.31 -7.13
N VAL A 84 19.75 12.07 -6.03
CA VAL A 84 18.72 13.11 -5.93
C VAL A 84 18.95 14.20 -6.96
N GLY A 85 20.18 14.72 -7.09
CA GLY A 85 20.49 15.73 -8.11
C GLY A 85 20.20 15.27 -9.54
N ARG A 86 20.48 13.99 -9.87
CA ARG A 86 20.11 13.41 -11.17
C ARG A 86 18.60 13.28 -11.36
N LEU A 87 17.86 12.98 -10.30
CA LEU A 87 16.40 12.91 -10.35
C LEU A 87 15.80 14.30 -10.59
N GLU A 88 16.26 15.31 -9.87
CA GLU A 88 15.83 16.70 -10.03
C GLU A 88 16.12 17.23 -11.44
N SER A 89 17.31 16.96 -11.98
CA SER A 89 17.66 17.39 -13.34
C SER A 89 16.77 16.73 -14.41
N ARG A 90 16.46 15.44 -14.25
CA ARG A 90 15.56 14.72 -15.15
C ARG A 90 14.13 15.24 -15.05
N ASN A 91 13.67 15.56 -13.84
CA ASN A 91 12.34 16.15 -13.64
C ASN A 91 12.25 17.54 -14.30
N ALA A 92 13.27 18.37 -14.14
CA ALA A 92 13.33 19.68 -14.80
C ALA A 92 13.28 19.54 -16.34
N ALA A 93 14.03 18.59 -16.90
CA ALA A 93 13.99 18.29 -18.33
C ALA A 93 12.61 17.81 -18.79
N LEU A 94 12.02 16.83 -18.09
CA LEU A 94 10.69 16.31 -18.39
C LEU A 94 9.61 17.40 -18.31
N THR A 95 9.70 18.27 -17.32
CA THR A 95 8.80 19.43 -17.17
C THR A 95 8.93 20.37 -18.36
N ALA A 96 10.15 20.68 -18.80
CA ALA A 96 10.39 21.51 -19.97
C ALA A 96 9.90 20.85 -21.27
N GLU A 97 10.04 19.55 -21.42
CA GLU A 97 9.50 18.78 -22.55
C GLU A 97 7.98 18.81 -22.56
N THR A 98 7.35 18.59 -21.41
CA THR A 98 5.90 18.58 -21.25
C THR A 98 5.29 19.96 -21.53
N ALA A 99 5.96 21.03 -21.08
CA ALA A 99 5.54 22.40 -21.34
C ALA A 99 5.58 22.78 -22.83
N ARG A 100 6.35 22.04 -23.65
CA ARG A 100 6.40 22.23 -25.12
C ARG A 100 5.35 21.41 -25.86
N ILE A 101 4.64 20.50 -25.19
CA ILE A 101 3.56 19.75 -25.81
C ILE A 101 2.43 20.72 -26.11
N ASP A 102 2.19 20.96 -27.40
CA ASP A 102 1.02 21.69 -27.85
C ASP A 102 -0.20 20.77 -27.78
N TRP A 103 -1.04 20.97 -26.77
CA TRP A 103 -2.26 20.18 -26.54
C TRP A 103 -3.40 20.68 -27.41
N THR A 104 -3.23 20.53 -28.71
CA THR A 104 -4.25 20.86 -29.69
C THR A 104 -4.87 19.58 -30.24
N LEU A 105 -6.19 19.42 -30.11
CA LEU A 105 -6.93 18.62 -31.08
C LEU A 105 -6.88 19.38 -32.40
N ASN A 106 -5.85 19.13 -33.22
CA ASN A 106 -5.67 19.72 -34.56
C ASN A 106 -6.72 19.21 -35.59
N THR A 107 -7.81 18.61 -35.10
CA THR A 107 -8.86 17.94 -35.87
C THR A 107 -10.17 18.02 -35.11
N ASP A 108 -11.28 17.90 -35.84
CA ASP A 108 -12.64 17.84 -35.30
C ASP A 108 -12.72 16.87 -34.09
N PRO A 109 -13.11 17.37 -32.89
CA PRO A 109 -13.27 16.54 -31.70
C PRO A 109 -14.21 15.36 -31.90
N ALA A 110 -15.29 15.52 -32.67
CA ALA A 110 -16.22 14.44 -32.95
C ALA A 110 -15.57 13.33 -33.78
N ALA A 111 -14.79 13.70 -34.81
CA ALA A 111 -14.02 12.77 -35.61
C ALA A 111 -12.93 12.03 -34.80
N PHE A 112 -12.26 12.72 -33.87
CA PHE A 112 -11.27 12.10 -32.98
C PHE A 112 -11.94 11.07 -32.05
N VAL A 113 -13.04 11.44 -31.39
CA VAL A 113 -13.81 10.52 -30.53
C VAL A 113 -14.30 9.31 -31.34
N ALA A 114 -14.84 9.52 -32.54
CA ALA A 114 -15.27 8.43 -33.41
C ALA A 114 -14.11 7.53 -33.88
N GLN A 115 -12.90 8.08 -34.06
CA GLN A 115 -11.70 7.29 -34.36
C GLN A 115 -11.25 6.46 -33.16
N VAL A 116 -11.22 7.05 -31.95
CA VAL A 116 -10.88 6.35 -30.71
C VAL A 116 -11.87 5.23 -30.44
N ASN A 117 -13.17 5.50 -30.51
CA ASN A 117 -14.21 4.49 -30.31
C ASN A 117 -14.06 3.34 -31.30
N ARG A 118 -13.86 3.61 -32.59
CA ARG A 118 -13.60 2.54 -33.59
C ARG A 118 -12.37 1.70 -33.26
N ARG A 119 -11.29 2.30 -32.76
CA ARG A 119 -10.09 1.57 -32.34
C ARG A 119 -10.36 0.72 -31.11
N VAL A 120 -11.07 1.26 -30.12
CA VAL A 120 -11.47 0.53 -28.93
C VAL A 120 -12.37 -0.64 -29.32
N ASP A 121 -13.41 -0.40 -30.12
CA ASP A 121 -14.35 -1.42 -30.62
C ASP A 121 -13.64 -2.49 -31.46
N ALA A 122 -12.63 -2.13 -32.24
CA ALA A 122 -11.84 -3.09 -33.02
C ALA A 122 -10.83 -3.87 -32.15
N SER A 123 -10.32 -3.26 -31.08
CA SER A 123 -9.37 -3.88 -30.12
C SER A 123 -10.08 -4.73 -29.07
N GLN A 124 -11.34 -4.42 -28.79
CA GLN A 124 -12.27 -5.39 -28.26
C GLN A 124 -12.44 -6.42 -29.38
N MET A 125 -11.61 -7.46 -29.36
CA MET A 125 -12.03 -8.75 -29.88
C MET A 125 -13.48 -8.89 -29.43
N SER A 126 -14.40 -8.95 -30.40
CA SER A 126 -15.84 -9.13 -30.18
C SER A 126 -16.02 -9.92 -28.90
N PRO A 127 -16.81 -9.47 -27.90
CA PRO A 127 -17.06 -10.34 -26.76
C PRO A 127 -17.42 -11.68 -27.38
N GLN A 128 -16.63 -12.71 -27.06
CA GLN A 128 -16.75 -14.08 -27.59
C GLN A 128 -18.09 -14.73 -27.17
N THR A 129 -19.08 -13.88 -26.86
CA THR A 129 -20.36 -14.09 -26.25
C THR A 129 -21.27 -12.92 -26.63
N LEU A 130 -21.49 -12.67 -27.93
CA LEU A 130 -22.84 -12.26 -28.35
C LEU A 130 -23.74 -13.50 -28.14
N ARG A 131 -23.96 -13.86 -26.86
CA ARG A 131 -24.88 -14.93 -26.49
C ARG A 131 -26.28 -14.37 -26.64
N THR A 132 -27.15 -15.09 -27.33
CA THR A 132 -28.57 -14.73 -27.34
C THR A 132 -29.15 -14.88 -25.93
N ALA A 133 -30.29 -14.25 -25.66
CA ALA A 133 -30.94 -14.35 -24.34
C ALA A 133 -31.18 -15.82 -23.95
N GLU A 134 -31.51 -16.68 -24.92
CA GLU A 134 -31.72 -18.11 -24.72
C GLU A 134 -30.42 -18.83 -24.31
N GLN A 135 -29.28 -18.45 -24.89
CA GLN A 135 -27.98 -19.03 -24.57
C GLN A 135 -27.49 -18.60 -23.19
N ILE A 136 -27.87 -17.41 -22.74
CA ILE A 136 -27.60 -16.93 -21.38
C ILE A 136 -28.43 -17.74 -20.38
N GLU A 137 -29.71 -17.97 -20.66
CA GLU A 137 -30.59 -18.75 -19.78
C GLU A 137 -30.16 -20.23 -19.71
N ALA A 138 -29.79 -20.83 -20.84
CA ALA A 138 -29.27 -22.20 -20.87
C ALA A 138 -28.00 -22.37 -20.03
N TYR A 139 -27.10 -21.38 -20.08
CA TYR A 139 -25.89 -21.38 -19.28
C TYR A 139 -26.18 -21.15 -17.78
N ALA A 140 -27.14 -20.27 -17.46
CA ALA A 140 -27.58 -20.07 -16.09
C ALA A 140 -28.19 -21.36 -15.50
N GLU A 141 -28.97 -22.10 -16.30
CA GLU A 141 -29.54 -23.38 -15.90
C GLU A 141 -28.45 -24.43 -15.64
N GLU A 142 -27.44 -24.54 -16.51
CA GLU A 142 -26.30 -25.44 -16.31
C GLU A 142 -25.55 -25.13 -14.99
N LEU A 143 -25.41 -23.85 -14.63
CA LEU A 143 -24.82 -23.44 -13.36
C LEU A 143 -25.71 -23.82 -12.17
N ARG A 144 -27.03 -23.64 -12.25
CA ARG A 144 -27.97 -24.07 -11.20
C ARG A 144 -27.91 -25.57 -10.98
N GLN A 145 -27.82 -26.37 -12.04
CA GLN A 145 -27.71 -27.83 -11.95
C GLN A 145 -26.41 -28.26 -11.27
N ARG A 146 -25.28 -27.61 -11.60
CA ARG A 146 -23.99 -27.86 -10.92
C ARG A 146 -23.97 -27.42 -9.46
N ALA A 147 -24.71 -26.37 -9.11
CA ALA A 147 -24.82 -25.88 -7.75
C ALA A 147 -25.73 -26.74 -6.86
N LYS A 148 -26.43 -27.74 -7.42
CA LYS A 148 -27.27 -28.65 -6.65
C LYS A 148 -26.38 -29.52 -5.76
N ALA A 149 -26.60 -29.41 -4.44
CA ALA A 149 -25.85 -30.19 -3.46
C ALA A 149 -25.98 -31.70 -3.76
N PRO A 150 -24.89 -32.48 -3.64
CA PRO A 150 -24.94 -33.92 -3.78
C PRO A 150 -25.88 -34.53 -2.72
N PRO A 151 -26.51 -35.67 -3.00
CA PRO A 151 -27.41 -36.32 -2.05
C PRO A 151 -26.68 -36.62 -0.73
N PRO A 152 -27.35 -36.49 0.43
CA PRO A 152 -26.77 -36.86 1.71
C PRO A 152 -26.29 -38.32 1.70
N ILE A 153 -25.09 -38.55 2.21
CA ILE A 153 -24.58 -39.90 2.45
C ILE A 153 -25.22 -40.41 3.75
N ASP A 154 -25.95 -41.53 3.69
CA ASP A 154 -26.50 -42.18 4.88
C ASP A 154 -25.35 -42.59 5.81
N ARG A 155 -25.29 -41.95 6.99
CA ARG A 155 -24.32 -42.30 8.04
C ARG A 155 -25.02 -43.24 9.04
N PRO A 156 -24.55 -44.50 9.19
CA PRO A 156 -25.09 -45.36 10.24
C PRO A 156 -24.82 -44.72 11.61
N ARG A 157 -25.84 -44.69 12.48
CA ARG A 157 -25.70 -44.18 13.85
C ARG A 157 -24.79 -45.14 14.66
N PRO A 158 -23.78 -44.63 15.37
CA PRO A 158 -22.99 -45.47 16.28
C PRO A 158 -23.89 -45.98 17.42
N GLN A 159 -23.77 -47.28 17.72
CA GLN A 159 -24.43 -47.94 18.86
C GLN A 159 -23.62 -47.75 20.14
#